data_AF-A0A939UH54-F1
#
_entry.id   AF-A0A939UH54-F1
#
_cell.length_a   1.000
_cell.length_b   1.000
_cell.length_c   1.000
_cell.angle_alpha   90.00
_cell.angle_beta   90.00
_cell.angle_gamma   90.00
#
_symmetry.space_group_name_H-M   'P 1'
#
loop_
_entity.id
_entity.type
_entity.pdbx_description
1 polymer ?
#
loop_
_entity_poly.entity_id
_entity_poly.type
_entity_poly.pdbx_seq_one_letter_code
_entity_poly.pdbx_strand_id
1 'polypeptide(L)'
;MTVSSAVNKVAYTANGTSKNFSVPFYFIYKSDLKVYRMIGDVQELLVLDTDYTITGTPESSDGTIYKDGGTVVMDEMPAAGTRFIILREVPLTQEADYQEGGTFPAILHELALDKLTMAVQQLAEESGRSVKVNMFSSTDPAQFAVEIEVLYGIKENIVTVAGISSNVTTVAGNSSNVTTVAGISADVSAVAAIASNVTAVKNNATNINAVNANKTNIDTVAGISSNVTTVATISADVSAVAAIASNVTAVKNNATNINAVAGITSDVTAVAGITANVTTVATYINAVRLCADDINSIRTTSVNINDVIDVASNKTNIDTVAGISSNVTTVAGISADVSTVATISADVSTVAAGMNDVVYCSANMAAILAAPDKADDAAASAAAAAQSLADAEAIARFEEVFGGTFGDDTDNEIFGGNL
;
A
#
# COMPACT_ATOMS: atom_id res chain seq x y z
N MET A 1 -75.19 110.47 78.23
CA MET A 1 -74.71 109.15 78.71
C MET A 1 -74.25 108.45 77.48
N THR A 2 -73.03 107.93 77.40
CA THR A 2 -72.51 107.46 76.11
C THR A 2 -71.69 106.18 76.26
N VAL A 3 -71.78 105.30 75.26
CA VAL A 3 -70.79 104.25 75.03
C VAL A 3 -69.42 104.89 74.73
N SER A 4 -68.59 105.04 75.76
CA SER A 4 -67.30 105.74 75.69
C SER A 4 -66.09 104.82 75.46
N SER A 5 -66.29 103.51 75.60
CA SER A 5 -65.26 102.50 75.41
C SER A 5 -65.46 101.75 74.09
N ALA A 6 -64.37 101.44 73.39
CA ALA A 6 -64.37 100.56 72.23
C ALA A 6 -64.41 99.07 72.60
N VAL A 7 -64.27 98.74 73.89
CA VAL A 7 -64.28 97.36 74.37
C VAL A 7 -65.71 96.85 74.42
N ASN A 8 -66.00 95.81 73.64
CA ASN A 8 -67.27 95.08 73.62
C ASN A 8 -67.11 93.59 73.98
N LYS A 9 -65.88 93.14 74.23
CA LYS A 9 -65.54 91.75 74.59
C LYS A 9 -64.41 91.70 75.60
N VAL A 10 -64.39 90.64 76.40
CA VAL A 10 -63.30 90.30 77.30
C VAL A 10 -63.05 88.80 77.26
N ALA A 11 -61.78 88.40 77.26
CA ALA A 11 -61.37 87.01 77.28
C ALA A 11 -60.78 86.66 78.64
N TYR A 12 -61.12 85.48 79.14
CA TYR A 12 -60.64 84.96 80.41
C TYR A 12 -60.11 83.54 80.25
N THR A 13 -59.17 83.19 81.12
CA THR A 13 -58.73 81.80 81.34
C THR A 13 -59.02 81.46 82.80
N ALA A 14 -59.85 80.47 83.04
CA ALA A 14 -60.21 80.02 84.38
C ALA A 14 -58.98 79.48 85.12
N ASN A 15 -58.90 79.80 86.41
CA ASN A 15 -57.86 79.31 87.32
C ASN A 15 -58.30 78.06 88.11
N GLY A 16 -59.53 77.58 87.91
CA GLY A 16 -60.10 76.47 88.67
C GLY A 16 -60.64 76.82 90.06
N THR A 17 -60.62 78.10 90.46
CA THR A 17 -60.98 78.51 91.83
C THR A 17 -61.96 79.68 91.93
N SER A 18 -62.22 80.41 90.84
CA SER A 18 -63.22 81.49 90.79
C SER A 18 -64.37 81.16 89.85
N LYS A 19 -65.59 81.50 90.27
CA LYS A 19 -66.80 81.52 89.42
C LYS A 19 -67.13 82.91 88.87
N ASN A 20 -66.49 83.96 89.40
CA ASN A 20 -66.82 85.35 89.12
C ASN A 20 -65.87 85.91 88.07
N PHE A 21 -66.43 86.49 87.01
CA PHE A 21 -65.70 87.11 85.90
C PHE A 21 -66.29 88.48 85.58
N SER A 22 -65.46 89.51 85.69
CA SER A 22 -65.89 90.90 85.51
C SER A 22 -66.24 91.20 84.06
N VAL A 23 -67.22 92.08 83.85
CA VAL A 23 -67.60 92.60 82.53
C VAL A 23 -67.23 94.08 82.54
N PRO A 24 -66.10 94.48 81.92
CA PRO A 24 -65.56 95.83 82.07
C PRO A 24 -66.16 96.84 81.07
N PHE A 25 -67.35 96.57 80.55
CA PHE A 25 -68.00 97.38 79.52
C PHE A 25 -69.50 97.46 79.73
N TYR A 26 -70.07 98.57 79.27
CA TYR A 26 -71.49 98.88 79.33
C TYR A 26 -72.35 97.88 78.53
N PHE A 27 -73.44 97.37 79.11
CA PHE A 27 -74.50 96.62 78.43
C PHE A 27 -75.91 97.06 78.88
N ILE A 28 -76.93 96.86 78.03
CA ILE A 28 -78.30 97.35 78.25
C ILE A 28 -79.21 96.27 78.84
N TYR A 29 -79.10 95.02 78.40
CA TYR A 29 -79.83 93.91 78.98
C TYR A 29 -78.88 92.78 79.31
N LYS A 30 -79.19 92.01 80.37
CA LYS A 30 -78.43 90.78 80.69
C LYS A 30 -78.40 89.80 79.51
N SER A 31 -79.48 89.76 78.73
CA SER A 31 -79.60 88.94 77.52
C SER A 31 -78.60 89.31 76.41
N ASP A 32 -78.07 90.54 76.43
CA ASP A 32 -77.10 91.04 75.45
C ASP A 32 -75.69 90.52 75.73
N LEU A 33 -75.43 89.95 76.90
CA LEU A 33 -74.14 89.33 77.20
C LEU A 33 -74.19 87.84 76.85
N LYS A 34 -73.35 87.45 75.90
CA LYS A 34 -73.12 86.05 75.52
C LYS A 34 -71.79 85.57 76.08
N VAL A 35 -71.78 84.34 76.58
CA VAL A 35 -70.57 83.70 77.10
C VAL A 35 -70.26 82.49 76.23
N TYR A 36 -69.11 82.52 75.57
CA TYR A 36 -68.63 81.42 74.74
C TYR A 36 -67.48 80.70 75.45
N ARG A 37 -67.55 79.37 75.53
CA ARG A 37 -66.52 78.51 76.12
C ARG A 37 -65.79 77.75 75.01
N MET A 38 -64.48 77.61 75.13
CA MET A 38 -63.67 76.73 74.27
C MET A 38 -63.39 75.40 74.97
N ILE A 39 -63.73 74.28 74.31
CA ILE A 39 -63.38 72.92 74.73
C ILE A 39 -62.64 72.24 73.56
N GLY A 40 -61.35 71.98 73.73
CA GLY A 40 -60.49 71.56 72.62
C GLY A 40 -60.45 72.66 71.54
N ASP A 41 -60.80 72.31 70.30
CA ASP A 41 -60.91 73.25 69.17
C ASP A 41 -62.37 73.66 68.85
N VAL A 42 -63.31 73.31 69.73
CA VAL A 42 -64.75 73.59 69.53
C VAL A 42 -65.19 74.75 70.40
N GLN A 43 -65.86 75.73 69.77
CA GLN A 43 -66.52 76.84 70.44
C GLN A 43 -67.96 76.46 70.80
N GLU A 44 -68.34 76.65 72.06
CA GLU A 44 -69.67 76.38 72.61
C GLU A 44 -70.27 77.68 73.16
N LEU A 45 -71.56 77.94 72.91
CA LEU A 45 -72.31 79.04 73.52
C LEU A 45 -72.98 78.55 74.81
N LEU A 46 -72.70 79.22 75.92
CA LEU A 46 -73.36 78.96 77.21
C LEU A 46 -74.72 79.66 77.29
N VAL A 47 -75.62 79.10 78.10
CA VAL A 47 -77.00 79.55 78.27
C VAL A 47 -77.13 80.41 79.53
N LEU A 48 -77.65 81.63 79.39
CA LEU A 48 -77.97 82.53 80.50
C LEU A 48 -79.03 81.91 81.43
N ASP A 49 -78.86 82.09 82.73
CA ASP A 49 -79.67 81.55 83.83
C ASP A 49 -79.65 80.01 83.97
N THR A 50 -78.87 79.31 83.15
CA THR A 50 -78.59 77.87 83.28
C THR A 50 -77.10 77.65 83.56
N ASP A 51 -76.22 78.07 82.65
CA ASP A 51 -74.78 77.86 82.76
C ASP A 51 -74.06 79.02 83.45
N TYR A 52 -74.64 80.23 83.38
CA TYR A 52 -74.13 81.42 84.03
C TYR A 52 -75.26 82.39 84.36
N THR A 53 -75.02 83.24 85.35
CA THR A 53 -75.88 84.38 85.70
C THR A 53 -75.10 85.69 85.61
N ILE A 54 -75.80 86.81 85.51
CA ILE A 54 -75.17 88.14 85.50
C ILE A 54 -75.61 88.91 86.74
N THR A 55 -74.62 89.37 87.48
CA THR A 55 -74.78 90.22 88.67
C THR A 55 -74.20 91.61 88.41
N GLY A 56 -74.62 92.59 89.19
CA GLY A 56 -74.25 94.00 89.03
C GLY A 56 -75.36 94.91 89.53
N THR A 57 -75.08 96.20 89.62
CA THR A 57 -76.05 97.21 90.02
C THR A 57 -76.49 97.98 88.78
N PRO A 58 -77.76 97.85 88.33
CA PRO A 58 -78.25 98.64 87.21
C PRO A 58 -78.42 100.11 87.62
N GLU A 59 -78.19 101.02 86.67
CA GLU A 59 -78.37 102.46 86.86
C GLU A 59 -79.75 102.97 86.45
N SER A 60 -80.52 102.17 85.71
CA SER A 60 -81.85 102.54 85.26
C SER A 60 -82.95 102.13 86.24
N SER A 61 -84.03 102.91 86.26
CA SER A 61 -85.19 102.66 87.13
C SER A 61 -85.92 101.34 86.84
N ASP A 62 -85.77 100.81 85.62
CA ASP A 62 -86.30 99.52 85.17
C ASP A 62 -85.33 98.35 85.40
N GLY A 63 -84.13 98.61 85.94
CA GLY A 63 -83.17 97.58 86.34
C GLY A 63 -82.40 96.90 85.19
N THR A 64 -82.43 97.49 83.99
CA THR A 64 -81.87 96.90 82.77
C THR A 64 -80.46 97.43 82.49
N ILE A 65 -80.19 98.72 82.61
CA ILE A 65 -78.95 99.38 82.12
C ILE A 65 -77.79 99.22 83.11
N TYR A 66 -76.67 98.61 82.68
CA TYR A 66 -75.45 98.41 83.49
C TYR A 66 -74.24 99.17 82.89
N LYS A 67 -74.05 100.44 83.22
CA LYS A 67 -73.02 101.29 82.56
C LYS A 67 -71.59 100.98 82.99
N ASP A 68 -71.39 100.75 84.28
CA ASP A 68 -70.09 100.33 84.84
C ASP A 68 -69.81 98.84 84.60
N GLY A 69 -70.70 98.16 83.86
CA GLY A 69 -70.64 96.74 83.61
C GLY A 69 -71.19 95.91 84.78
N GLY A 70 -70.70 94.68 84.90
CA GLY A 70 -71.26 93.69 85.81
C GLY A 70 -70.30 92.55 86.06
N THR A 71 -70.80 91.43 86.57
CA THR A 71 -70.02 90.21 86.79
C THR A 71 -70.83 89.01 86.32
N VAL A 72 -70.26 88.27 85.38
CA VAL A 72 -70.72 86.94 85.01
C VAL A 72 -70.32 85.98 86.11
N VAL A 73 -71.29 85.23 86.64
CA VAL A 73 -71.10 84.20 87.65
C VAL A 73 -71.45 82.86 87.03
N MET A 74 -70.45 82.00 86.83
CA MET A 74 -70.68 80.66 86.30
C MET A 74 -71.44 79.80 87.31
N ASP A 75 -72.38 78.98 86.84
CA ASP A 75 -73.12 78.04 87.69
C ASP A 75 -72.20 76.93 88.20
N GLU A 76 -71.47 76.28 87.28
CA GLU A 76 -70.41 75.32 87.60
C GLU A 76 -69.03 76.00 87.69
N MET A 77 -68.14 75.49 88.56
CA MET A 77 -66.78 76.03 88.65
C MET A 77 -65.97 75.61 87.42
N PRO A 78 -65.51 76.55 86.58
CA PRO A 78 -64.78 76.19 85.37
C PRO A 78 -63.42 75.60 85.73
N ALA A 79 -63.03 74.52 85.05
CA ALA A 79 -61.74 73.86 85.27
C ALA A 79 -60.56 74.80 84.96
N ALA A 80 -59.42 74.56 85.60
CA ALA A 80 -58.21 75.33 85.33
C ALA A 80 -57.79 75.19 83.85
N GLY A 81 -57.54 76.32 83.18
CA GLY A 81 -57.19 76.36 81.76
C GLY A 81 -58.39 76.50 80.81
N THR A 82 -59.64 76.39 81.29
CA THR A 82 -60.82 76.66 80.44
C THR A 82 -60.81 78.11 79.98
N ARG A 83 -60.84 78.33 78.66
CA ARG A 83 -60.91 79.65 78.06
C ARG A 83 -62.36 79.98 77.74
N PHE A 84 -62.78 81.20 78.05
CA PHE A 84 -64.08 81.70 77.65
C PHE A 84 -64.00 83.18 77.30
N ILE A 85 -64.94 83.61 76.47
CA ILE A 85 -65.09 84.98 75.99
C ILE A 85 -66.47 85.44 76.44
N ILE A 86 -66.52 86.61 77.06
CA ILE A 86 -67.75 87.34 77.33
C ILE A 86 -67.83 88.45 76.29
N LEU A 87 -68.89 88.44 75.49
CA LEU A 87 -69.12 89.35 74.38
C LEU A 87 -70.49 90.01 74.54
N ARG A 88 -70.56 91.30 74.22
CA ARG A 88 -71.84 91.99 74.04
C ARG A 88 -72.36 91.78 72.62
N GLU A 89 -73.55 91.20 72.52
CA GLU A 89 -74.28 90.95 71.28
C GLU A 89 -75.69 91.55 71.42
N VAL A 90 -75.91 92.69 70.77
CA VAL A 90 -77.19 93.40 70.83
C VAL A 90 -78.04 93.05 69.61
N PRO A 91 -79.38 92.94 69.75
CA PRO A 91 -80.25 92.78 68.59
C PRO A 91 -80.07 93.93 67.60
N LEU A 92 -79.84 93.62 66.31
CA LEU A 92 -79.67 94.59 65.22
C LEU A 92 -81.03 95.19 64.77
N THR A 93 -81.81 95.68 65.74
CA THR A 93 -83.14 96.25 65.55
C THR A 93 -83.23 97.62 66.23
N GLN A 94 -84.01 98.52 65.63
CA GLN A 94 -84.37 99.80 66.24
C GLN A 94 -85.63 99.61 67.10
N GLU A 95 -85.54 99.94 68.39
CA GLU A 95 -86.68 99.86 69.33
C GLU A 95 -87.36 101.21 69.56
N ALA A 96 -86.67 102.32 69.28
CA ALA A 96 -87.23 103.64 69.41
C ALA A 96 -88.12 104.00 68.20
N ASP A 97 -89.41 104.21 68.47
CA ASP A 97 -90.40 104.74 67.52
C ASP A 97 -90.90 106.09 68.03
N TYR A 98 -90.61 107.17 67.28
CA TYR A 98 -90.96 108.53 67.69
C TYR A 98 -92.26 108.98 67.03
N GLN A 99 -93.20 109.44 67.84
CA GLN A 99 -94.45 110.03 67.35
C GLN A 99 -94.25 111.51 67.01
N GLU A 100 -94.83 111.95 65.90
CA GLU A 100 -94.76 113.34 65.45
C GLU A 100 -95.42 114.28 66.46
N GLY A 101 -94.73 115.37 66.84
CA GLY A 101 -95.22 116.36 67.80
C GLY A 101 -95.26 115.91 69.26
N GLY A 102 -94.81 114.69 69.58
CA GLY A 102 -94.72 114.16 70.93
C GLY A 102 -93.58 114.73 71.76
N THR A 103 -93.58 114.45 73.06
CA THR A 103 -92.43 114.73 73.94
C THR A 103 -91.21 113.95 73.45
N PHE A 104 -90.04 114.57 73.46
CA PHE A 104 -88.78 113.96 73.05
C PHE A 104 -87.88 113.72 74.28
N PRO A 105 -87.95 112.54 74.92
CA PRO A 105 -87.21 112.29 76.15
C PRO A 105 -85.75 112.00 75.82
N ALA A 106 -84.85 112.84 76.33
CA ALA A 106 -83.40 112.69 76.09
C ALA A 106 -82.89 111.30 76.48
N ILE A 107 -83.42 110.68 77.53
CA ILE A 107 -83.01 109.34 77.98
C ILE A 107 -83.29 108.26 76.92
N LEU A 108 -84.50 108.25 76.33
CA LEU A 108 -84.85 107.28 75.28
C LEU A 108 -84.01 107.51 74.02
N HIS A 109 -83.68 108.76 73.72
CA HIS A 109 -82.84 109.09 72.58
C HIS A 109 -81.38 108.67 72.75
N GLU A 110 -80.79 108.96 73.91
CA GLU A 110 -79.44 108.52 74.26
C GLU A 110 -79.35 106.99 74.28
N LEU A 111 -80.36 106.29 74.81
CA LEU A 111 -80.41 104.82 74.81
C LEU A 111 -80.43 104.25 73.37
N ALA A 112 -81.19 104.87 72.46
CA ALA A 112 -81.23 104.45 71.06
C ALA A 112 -79.86 104.64 70.36
N LEU A 113 -79.18 105.76 70.63
CA LEU A 113 -77.84 106.04 70.09
C LEU A 113 -76.76 105.12 70.71
N ASP A 114 -76.86 104.82 72.00
CA ASP A 114 -76.00 103.86 72.68
C ASP A 114 -76.14 102.47 72.06
N LYS A 115 -77.37 101.98 71.87
CA LYS A 115 -77.63 100.69 71.21
C LYS A 115 -77.06 100.64 69.80
N LEU A 116 -77.23 101.71 69.02
CA LEU A 116 -76.64 101.79 67.67
C LEU A 116 -75.11 101.76 67.72
N THR A 117 -74.50 102.47 68.66
CA THR A 117 -73.04 102.45 68.86
C THR A 117 -72.56 101.05 69.25
N MET A 118 -73.30 100.34 70.10
CA MET A 118 -73.01 98.95 70.46
C MET A 118 -73.11 98.00 69.26
N ALA A 119 -74.13 98.16 68.42
CA ALA A 119 -74.30 97.38 67.20
C ALA A 119 -73.15 97.61 66.20
N VAL A 120 -72.70 98.86 66.04
CA VAL A 120 -71.53 99.19 65.20
C VAL A 120 -70.24 98.56 65.74
N GLN A 121 -70.02 98.59 67.06
CA GLN A 121 -68.87 97.92 67.68
C GLN A 121 -68.90 96.40 67.46
N GLN A 122 -70.07 95.78 67.54
CA GLN A 122 -70.25 94.35 67.23
C GLN A 122 -69.89 94.04 65.78
N LEU A 123 -70.46 94.76 64.81
CA LEU A 123 -70.16 94.56 63.38
C LEU A 123 -68.68 94.78 63.05
N ALA A 124 -68.04 95.75 63.69
CA ALA A 124 -66.61 96.00 63.52
C ALA A 124 -65.76 94.81 64.03
N GLU A 125 -66.18 94.18 65.12
CA GLU A 125 -65.50 93.01 65.67
C GLU A 125 -65.68 91.77 64.75
N GLU A 126 -66.90 91.52 64.26
CA GLU A 126 -67.19 90.44 63.31
C GLU A 126 -66.39 90.61 62.00
N SER A 127 -66.36 91.82 61.45
CA SER A 127 -65.57 92.17 60.26
C SER A 127 -64.05 92.09 60.50
N GLY A 128 -63.60 92.29 61.74
CA GLY A 128 -62.21 92.17 62.14
C GLY A 128 -61.69 90.73 62.12
N ARG A 129 -62.57 89.74 62.30
CA ARG A 129 -62.25 88.30 62.31
C ARG A 129 -62.66 87.55 61.05
N SER A 130 -63.16 88.24 60.03
CA SER A 130 -63.55 87.61 58.76
C SER A 130 -62.38 87.52 57.77
N VAL A 131 -62.48 86.57 56.84
CA VAL A 131 -61.61 86.50 55.66
C VAL A 131 -62.07 87.55 54.66
N LYS A 132 -61.15 88.37 54.17
CA LYS A 132 -61.44 89.42 53.18
C LYS A 132 -60.97 88.99 51.80
N VAL A 133 -61.87 89.08 50.83
CA VAL A 133 -61.53 88.92 49.41
C VAL A 133 -61.39 90.29 48.75
N ASN A 134 -60.73 90.33 47.60
CA ASN A 134 -60.63 91.56 46.81
C ASN A 134 -62.02 92.02 46.34
N MET A 135 -62.29 93.33 46.32
CA MET A 135 -63.56 93.92 45.87
C MET A 135 -63.94 93.59 44.42
N PHE A 136 -62.96 93.27 43.57
CA PHE A 136 -63.17 92.83 42.19
C PHE A 136 -63.14 91.31 42.04
N SER A 137 -63.00 90.56 43.14
CA SER A 137 -63.03 89.10 43.11
C SER A 137 -64.46 88.61 42.96
N SER A 138 -64.66 87.58 42.14
CA SER A 138 -65.88 86.79 42.10
C SER A 138 -65.89 85.66 43.13
N THR A 139 -64.82 85.50 43.93
CA THR A 139 -64.71 84.45 44.95
C THR A 139 -65.60 84.75 46.14
N ASP A 140 -66.42 83.78 46.52
CA ASP A 140 -67.17 83.81 47.78
C ASP A 140 -66.19 83.68 48.97
N PRO A 141 -66.15 84.65 49.91
CA PRO A 141 -65.28 84.59 51.09
C PRO A 141 -65.47 83.30 51.92
N ALA A 142 -66.68 82.76 51.98
CA ALA A 142 -66.95 81.51 52.70
C ALA A 142 -66.27 80.32 52.02
N GLN A 143 -66.37 80.23 50.70
CA GLN A 143 -65.66 79.19 49.93
C GLN A 143 -64.14 79.34 50.03
N PHE A 144 -63.63 80.56 49.99
CA PHE A 144 -62.19 80.81 50.10
C PHE A 144 -61.63 80.34 51.46
N ALA A 145 -62.38 80.51 52.55
CA ALA A 145 -62.00 80.00 53.86
C ALA A 145 -61.88 78.46 53.87
N VAL A 146 -62.81 77.76 53.22
CA VAL A 146 -62.78 76.29 53.08
C VAL A 146 -61.56 75.85 52.27
N GLU A 147 -61.23 76.53 51.17
CA GLU A 147 -60.04 76.22 50.37
C GLU A 147 -58.73 76.39 51.16
N ILE A 148 -58.64 77.45 51.98
CA ILE A 148 -57.51 77.66 52.89
C ILE A 148 -57.39 76.51 53.89
N GLU A 149 -58.51 76.04 54.43
CA GLU A 149 -58.52 74.92 55.38
C GLU A 149 -58.05 73.61 54.74
N VAL A 150 -58.47 73.34 53.50
CA VAL A 150 -57.97 72.20 52.71
C VAL A 150 -56.46 72.31 52.49
N LEU A 151 -55.97 73.48 52.08
CA LEU A 151 -54.54 73.73 51.89
C LEU A 151 -53.76 73.54 53.19
N TYR A 152 -54.29 74.05 54.29
CA TYR A 152 -53.72 73.90 55.62
C TYR A 152 -53.68 72.43 56.07
N GLY A 153 -54.66 71.63 55.65
CA GLY A 153 -54.70 70.18 55.88
C GLY A 153 -53.54 69.42 55.21
N ILE A 154 -53.10 69.87 54.03
CA ILE A 154 -52.02 69.21 53.27
C ILE A 154 -50.64 69.85 53.41
N LYS A 155 -50.49 70.88 54.27
CA LYS A 155 -49.24 71.66 54.39
C LYS A 155 -47.99 70.79 54.64
N GLU A 156 -48.09 69.75 55.46
CA GLU A 156 -46.97 68.85 55.76
C GLU A 156 -46.57 67.99 54.55
N ASN A 157 -47.55 67.58 53.72
CA ASN A 157 -47.28 66.86 52.47
C ASN A 157 -46.54 67.74 51.47
N ILE A 158 -46.93 69.02 51.37
CA ILE A 158 -46.25 70.01 50.50
C ILE A 158 -44.78 70.15 50.92
N VAL A 159 -44.52 70.29 52.22
CA VAL A 159 -43.14 70.36 52.76
C VAL A 159 -42.36 69.08 52.44
N THR A 160 -42.98 67.92 52.60
CA THR A 160 -42.36 66.63 52.28
C THR A 160 -41.97 66.53 50.80
N VAL A 161 -42.89 66.85 49.90
CA VAL A 161 -42.65 66.83 48.44
C VAL A 161 -41.56 67.85 48.06
N ALA A 162 -41.60 69.05 48.62
CA ALA A 162 -40.57 70.06 48.40
C ALA A 162 -39.18 69.56 48.85
N GLY A 163 -39.10 68.89 50.00
CA GLY A 163 -37.86 68.34 50.56
C GLY A 163 -37.19 67.27 49.70
N ILE A 164 -37.95 66.51 48.89
CA ILE A 164 -37.40 65.46 48.02
C ILE A 164 -37.21 65.90 46.56
N SER A 165 -37.61 67.12 46.19
CA SER A 165 -37.59 67.60 44.80
C SER A 165 -36.22 67.51 44.12
N SER A 166 -35.14 67.81 44.87
CA SER A 166 -33.77 67.68 44.38
C SER A 166 -33.39 66.21 44.12
N ASN A 167 -33.74 65.29 45.03
CA ASN A 167 -33.48 63.85 44.87
C ASN A 167 -34.20 63.28 43.64
N VAL A 168 -35.46 63.69 43.41
CA VAL A 168 -36.22 63.29 42.21
C VAL A 168 -35.50 63.73 40.94
N THR A 169 -34.95 64.96 40.93
CA THR A 169 -34.17 65.47 39.80
C THR A 169 -32.87 64.68 39.60
N THR A 170 -32.17 64.32 40.68
CA THR A 170 -30.97 63.46 40.60
C THR A 170 -31.29 62.08 40.04
N VAL A 171 -32.37 61.44 40.51
CA VAL A 171 -32.81 60.13 40.00
C VAL A 171 -33.19 60.21 38.53
N ALA A 172 -33.90 61.28 38.11
CA ALA A 172 -34.25 61.50 36.72
C ALA A 172 -33.00 61.63 35.81
N GLY A 173 -31.96 62.33 36.28
CA GLY A 173 -30.68 62.46 35.57
C GLY A 173 -29.92 61.13 35.40
N ASN A 174 -30.15 60.16 36.28
CA ASN A 174 -29.52 58.83 36.22
C ASN A 174 -30.28 57.80 35.36
N SER A 175 -31.45 58.14 34.81
CA SER A 175 -32.31 57.21 34.06
C SER A 175 -31.60 56.50 32.90
N SER A 176 -30.79 57.23 32.12
CA SER A 176 -29.99 56.65 31.03
C SER A 176 -28.94 55.66 31.56
N ASN A 177 -28.27 55.97 32.68
CA ASN A 177 -27.28 55.09 33.29
C ASN A 177 -27.92 53.79 33.79
N VAL A 178 -29.09 53.88 34.42
CA VAL A 178 -29.85 52.70 34.88
C VAL A 178 -30.20 51.81 33.69
N THR A 179 -30.61 52.40 32.56
CA THR A 179 -30.91 51.65 31.33
C THR A 179 -29.66 50.98 30.74
N THR A 180 -28.53 51.67 30.72
CA THR A 180 -27.24 51.09 30.29
C THR A 180 -26.83 49.91 31.17
N VAL A 181 -26.93 50.04 32.49
CA VAL A 181 -26.61 48.96 33.44
C VAL A 181 -27.57 47.77 33.27
N ALA A 182 -28.86 48.03 33.06
CA ALA A 182 -29.82 46.98 32.76
C ALA A 182 -29.49 46.25 31.45
N GLY A 183 -29.04 46.98 30.43
CA GLY A 183 -28.64 46.43 29.13
C GLY A 183 -27.46 45.46 29.18
N ILE A 184 -26.52 45.64 30.10
CA ILE A 184 -25.33 44.77 30.25
C ILE A 184 -25.52 43.64 31.27
N SER A 185 -26.71 43.50 31.87
CA SER A 185 -26.96 42.51 32.93
C SER A 185 -26.74 41.05 32.48
N ALA A 186 -27.08 40.75 31.23
CA ALA A 186 -26.82 39.44 30.63
C ALA A 186 -25.32 39.18 30.44
N ASP A 187 -24.56 40.17 29.99
CA ASP A 187 -23.11 40.07 29.80
C ASP A 187 -22.39 39.84 31.13
N VAL A 188 -22.77 40.57 32.17
CA VAL A 188 -22.24 40.38 33.54
C VAL A 188 -22.50 38.96 34.03
N SER A 189 -23.69 38.42 33.77
CA SER A 189 -24.04 37.03 34.13
C SER A 189 -23.23 36.01 33.31
N ALA A 190 -22.98 36.27 32.03
CA ALA A 190 -22.15 35.41 31.18
C ALA A 190 -20.68 35.39 31.66
N VAL A 191 -20.14 36.54 32.06
CA VAL A 191 -18.80 36.63 32.66
C VAL A 191 -18.73 35.86 33.98
N ALA A 192 -19.77 35.93 34.83
CA ALA A 192 -19.83 35.15 36.05
C ALA A 192 -19.85 33.63 35.77
N ALA A 193 -20.54 33.19 34.72
CA ALA A 193 -20.64 31.78 34.34
C ALA A 193 -19.30 31.14 33.92
N ILE A 194 -18.35 31.92 33.35
CA ILE A 194 -17.03 31.41 32.94
C ILE A 194 -15.98 31.45 34.06
N ALA A 195 -16.30 32.00 35.24
CA ALA A 195 -15.34 32.15 36.34
C ALA A 195 -14.75 30.81 36.83
N SER A 196 -15.55 29.75 36.83
CA SER A 196 -15.10 28.39 37.17
C SER A 196 -14.11 27.83 36.14
N ASN A 197 -14.36 28.06 34.85
CA ASN A 197 -13.47 27.65 33.76
C ASN A 197 -12.12 28.37 33.85
N VAL A 198 -12.11 29.67 34.11
CA VAL A 198 -10.88 30.46 34.31
C VAL A 198 -10.09 29.91 35.52
N THR A 199 -10.78 29.59 36.60
CA THR A 199 -10.18 28.97 37.79
C THR A 199 -9.61 27.58 37.47
N ALA A 200 -10.31 26.76 36.68
CA ALA A 200 -9.82 25.45 36.25
C ALA A 200 -8.54 25.56 35.42
N VAL A 201 -8.47 26.51 34.48
CA VAL A 201 -7.25 26.78 33.69
C VAL A 201 -6.10 27.22 34.59
N LYS A 202 -6.36 28.13 35.55
CA LYS A 202 -5.36 28.56 36.54
C LYS A 202 -4.84 27.38 37.37
N ASN A 203 -5.72 26.49 37.82
CA ASN A 203 -5.35 25.29 38.57
C ASN A 203 -4.54 24.29 37.71
N ASN A 204 -4.73 24.30 36.38
CA ASN A 204 -3.98 23.47 35.44
C ASN A 204 -2.64 24.09 35.00
N ALA A 205 -2.25 25.26 35.52
CA ALA A 205 -1.05 25.99 35.10
C ALA A 205 0.23 25.16 35.20
N THR A 206 0.38 24.35 36.26
CA THR A 206 1.55 23.46 36.42
C THR A 206 1.65 22.44 35.28
N ASN A 207 0.53 21.84 34.87
CA ASN A 207 0.50 20.87 33.77
C ASN A 207 0.79 21.53 32.43
N ILE A 208 0.21 22.71 32.17
CA ILE A 208 0.49 23.50 30.96
C ILE A 208 1.98 23.84 30.89
N ASN A 209 2.57 24.31 31.98
CA ASN A 209 3.98 24.62 32.05
C ASN A 209 4.87 23.37 31.89
N ALA A 210 4.45 22.21 32.41
CA ALA A 210 5.15 20.95 32.21
C ALA A 210 5.15 20.50 30.74
N VAL A 211 4.02 20.65 30.04
CA VAL A 211 3.93 20.39 28.59
C VAL A 211 4.85 21.35 27.83
N ASN A 212 4.83 22.64 28.16
CA ASN A 212 5.70 23.63 27.53
C ASN A 212 7.20 23.34 27.80
N ALA A 213 7.56 22.92 29.01
CA ALA A 213 8.92 22.50 29.34
C ALA A 213 9.36 21.25 28.56
N ASN A 214 8.43 20.34 28.28
CA ASN A 214 8.67 19.14 27.47
C ASN A 214 8.67 19.40 25.95
N LYS A 215 8.49 20.64 25.48
CA LYS A 215 8.36 20.93 24.05
C LYS A 215 9.53 20.40 23.22
N THR A 216 10.77 20.56 23.66
CA THR A 216 11.95 20.03 22.95
C THR A 216 11.93 18.51 22.82
N ASN A 217 11.46 17.79 23.85
CA ASN A 217 11.34 16.33 23.81
C ASN A 217 10.23 15.91 22.83
N ILE A 218 9.09 16.60 22.85
CA ILE A 218 7.99 16.36 21.90
C ILE A 218 8.46 16.57 20.46
N ASP A 219 9.15 17.68 20.21
CA ASP A 219 9.72 17.99 18.88
C ASP A 219 10.76 16.94 18.45
N THR A 220 11.60 16.47 19.39
CA THR A 220 12.58 15.40 19.14
C THR A 220 11.90 14.09 18.74
N VAL A 221 10.89 13.66 19.50
CA VAL A 221 10.13 12.43 19.21
C VAL A 221 9.40 12.54 17.87
N ALA A 222 8.79 13.69 17.58
CA ALA A 222 8.14 13.96 16.30
C ALA A 222 9.14 13.83 15.13
N GLY A 223 10.34 14.39 15.29
CA GLY A 223 11.41 14.36 14.29
C GLY A 223 11.97 12.96 13.98
N ILE A 224 12.00 12.05 14.96
CA ILE A 224 12.51 10.68 14.76
C ILE A 224 11.45 9.66 14.30
N SER A 225 10.16 10.04 14.21
CA SER A 225 9.09 9.07 13.89
C SER A 225 9.28 8.35 12.54
N SER A 226 9.76 9.07 11.52
CA SER A 226 10.14 8.47 10.23
C SER A 226 11.31 7.50 10.37
N ASN A 227 12.31 7.83 11.18
CA ASN A 227 13.46 6.95 11.41
C ASN A 227 13.05 5.65 12.11
N VAL A 228 12.14 5.72 13.11
CA VAL A 228 11.60 4.53 13.77
C VAL A 228 10.88 3.63 12.78
N THR A 229 10.10 4.22 11.86
CA THR A 229 9.42 3.47 10.79
C THR A 229 10.43 2.81 9.85
N THR A 230 11.49 3.52 9.44
CA THR A 230 12.59 2.96 8.64
C THR A 230 13.27 1.79 9.35
N VAL A 231 13.61 1.92 10.63
CA VAL A 231 14.22 0.82 11.41
C VAL A 231 13.31 -0.40 11.47
N ALA A 232 12.00 -0.21 11.60
CA ALA A 232 11.04 -1.33 11.57
C ALA A 232 11.10 -2.10 10.24
N THR A 233 11.26 -1.40 9.11
CA THR A 233 11.40 -2.04 7.78
C THR A 233 12.72 -2.80 7.62
N ILE A 234 13.82 -2.34 8.24
CA ILE A 234 15.14 -3.01 8.20
C ILE A 234 15.15 -4.33 8.99
N SER A 235 14.20 -4.57 9.89
CA SER A 235 14.17 -5.81 10.70
C SER A 235 14.08 -7.10 9.86
N ALA A 236 13.45 -7.02 8.68
CA ALA A 236 13.39 -8.12 7.73
C ALA A 236 14.77 -8.41 7.11
N ASP A 237 15.51 -7.37 6.72
CA ASP A 237 16.86 -7.50 6.16
C ASP A 237 17.84 -8.09 7.19
N VAL A 238 17.78 -7.65 8.45
CA VAL A 238 18.60 -8.21 9.54
C VAL A 238 18.31 -9.69 9.76
N SER A 239 17.03 -10.08 9.70
CA SER A 239 16.62 -11.48 9.80
C SER A 239 17.12 -12.32 8.62
N ALA A 240 17.13 -11.75 7.41
CA ALA A 240 17.67 -12.41 6.22
C ALA A 240 19.19 -12.60 6.31
N VAL A 241 19.93 -11.61 6.81
CA VAL A 241 21.39 -11.74 7.06
C VAL A 241 21.67 -12.83 8.09
N ALA A 242 20.87 -12.93 9.15
CA ALA A 242 21.01 -14.00 10.14
C ALA A 242 20.82 -15.40 9.51
N ALA A 243 19.93 -15.55 8.52
CA ALA A 243 19.76 -16.81 7.78
C ALA A 243 20.97 -17.16 6.90
N ILE A 244 21.64 -16.17 6.30
CA ILE A 244 22.87 -16.37 5.50
C ILE A 244 24.02 -16.93 6.34
N ALA A 245 24.06 -16.65 7.65
CA ALA A 245 25.10 -17.17 8.54
C ALA A 245 25.21 -18.71 8.51
N SER A 246 24.09 -19.41 8.32
CA SER A 246 24.06 -20.87 8.14
C SER A 246 24.76 -21.30 6.85
N ASN A 247 24.48 -20.61 5.74
CA ASN A 247 25.11 -20.89 4.44
C ASN A 247 26.62 -20.65 4.48
N VAL A 248 27.06 -19.55 5.10
CA VAL A 248 28.50 -19.25 5.28
C VAL A 248 29.17 -20.34 6.14
N THR A 249 28.52 -20.77 7.22
CA THR A 249 29.01 -21.88 8.05
C THR A 249 29.09 -23.19 7.25
N ALA A 250 28.11 -23.48 6.40
CA ALA A 250 28.14 -24.64 5.52
C ALA A 250 29.32 -24.60 4.54
N VAL A 251 29.58 -23.44 3.91
CA VAL A 251 30.75 -23.26 3.03
C VAL A 251 32.06 -23.45 3.80
N LYS A 252 32.17 -22.89 5.01
CA LYS A 252 33.33 -23.09 5.90
C LYS A 252 33.55 -24.57 6.22
N ASN A 253 32.48 -25.31 6.52
CA ASN A 253 32.57 -26.75 6.80
C ASN A 253 32.93 -27.57 5.55
N ASN A 254 32.62 -27.08 4.36
CA ASN A 254 32.99 -27.71 3.09
C ASN A 254 34.44 -27.42 2.65
N ALA A 255 35.23 -26.70 3.46
CA ALA A 255 36.60 -26.29 3.12
C ALA A 255 37.50 -27.48 2.74
N THR A 256 37.38 -28.62 3.42
CA THR A 256 38.16 -29.83 3.10
C THR A 256 37.86 -30.34 1.70
N ASN A 257 36.59 -30.36 1.29
CA ASN A 257 36.20 -30.81 -0.05
C ASN A 257 36.66 -29.82 -1.13
N ILE A 258 36.54 -28.51 -0.89
CA ILE A 258 37.05 -27.47 -1.79
C ILE A 258 38.55 -27.64 -1.99
N ASN A 259 39.30 -27.83 -0.90
CA ASN A 259 40.75 -28.05 -0.95
C ASN A 259 41.11 -29.39 -1.62
N ALA A 260 40.30 -30.44 -1.45
CA ALA A 260 40.49 -31.72 -2.14
C ALA A 260 40.35 -31.58 -3.65
N VAL A 261 39.34 -30.84 -4.14
CA VAL A 261 39.19 -30.54 -5.58
C VAL A 261 40.38 -29.74 -6.11
N ALA A 262 40.88 -28.76 -5.35
CA ALA A 262 42.09 -28.03 -5.71
C ALA A 262 43.33 -28.95 -5.80
N GLY A 263 43.44 -29.97 -4.94
CA GLY A 263 44.50 -30.98 -4.98
C GLY A 263 44.48 -31.88 -6.22
N ILE A 264 43.29 -32.24 -6.73
CA ILE A 264 43.12 -33.11 -7.92
C ILE A 264 43.69 -32.47 -9.20
N THR A 265 43.93 -31.15 -9.24
CA THR A 265 44.56 -30.48 -10.40
C THR A 265 45.94 -31.08 -10.73
N SER A 266 46.71 -31.51 -9.73
CA SER A 266 47.99 -32.21 -9.95
C SER A 266 47.78 -33.57 -10.62
N ASP A 267 46.81 -34.35 -10.16
CA ASP A 267 46.49 -35.68 -10.71
C ASP A 267 45.98 -35.59 -12.15
N VAL A 268 45.11 -34.61 -12.45
CA VAL A 268 44.63 -34.34 -13.82
C VAL A 268 45.80 -33.97 -14.75
N THR A 269 46.73 -33.15 -14.27
CA THR A 269 47.94 -32.79 -15.02
C THR A 269 48.84 -34.01 -15.27
N ALA A 270 48.98 -34.89 -14.27
CA ALA A 270 49.74 -36.13 -14.41
C ALA A 270 49.12 -37.08 -15.45
N VAL A 271 47.80 -37.25 -15.45
CA VAL A 271 47.08 -38.05 -16.46
C VAL A 271 47.28 -37.48 -17.87
N ALA A 272 47.25 -36.15 -18.03
CA ALA A 272 47.56 -35.52 -19.33
C ALA A 272 48.98 -35.85 -19.82
N GLY A 273 49.96 -35.97 -18.92
CA GLY A 273 51.32 -36.42 -19.24
C GLY A 273 51.41 -37.89 -19.67
N ILE A 274 50.60 -38.78 -19.09
CA ILE A 274 50.56 -40.19 -19.49
C ILE A 274 50.10 -40.34 -20.96
N THR A 275 49.14 -39.53 -21.43
CA THR A 275 48.69 -39.53 -22.83
C THR A 275 49.84 -39.29 -23.82
N ALA A 276 50.80 -38.43 -23.48
CA ALA A 276 51.99 -38.21 -24.30
C ALA A 276 52.86 -39.47 -24.36
N ASN A 277 53.11 -40.12 -23.23
CA ASN A 277 53.87 -41.38 -23.17
C ASN A 277 53.20 -42.50 -23.98
N VAL A 278 51.87 -42.64 -23.90
CA VAL A 278 51.12 -43.64 -24.69
C VAL A 278 51.28 -43.37 -26.19
N THR A 279 51.27 -42.11 -26.61
CA THR A 279 51.51 -41.71 -28.01
C THR A 279 52.93 -42.07 -28.48
N THR A 280 53.93 -41.88 -27.61
CA THR A 280 55.31 -42.32 -27.88
C THR A 280 55.39 -43.84 -28.01
N VAL A 281 54.76 -44.61 -27.11
CA VAL A 281 54.72 -46.08 -27.20
C VAL A 281 54.07 -46.55 -28.50
N ALA A 282 52.98 -45.91 -28.94
CA ALA A 282 52.36 -46.23 -30.23
C ALA A 282 53.33 -46.03 -31.42
N THR A 283 54.20 -45.01 -31.35
CA THR A 283 55.26 -44.79 -32.35
C THR A 283 56.33 -45.89 -32.28
N TYR A 284 56.76 -46.30 -31.09
CA TYR A 284 57.71 -47.40 -30.94
C TYR A 284 57.16 -48.74 -31.45
N ILE A 285 55.88 -49.02 -31.25
CA ILE A 285 55.22 -50.23 -31.81
C ILE A 285 55.32 -50.25 -33.34
N ASN A 286 55.14 -49.10 -34.01
CA ASN A 286 55.33 -49.02 -35.47
C ASN A 286 56.77 -49.37 -35.90
N ALA A 287 57.77 -48.91 -35.14
CA ALA A 287 59.18 -49.24 -35.40
C ALA A 287 59.48 -50.74 -35.20
N VAL A 288 58.93 -51.36 -34.14
CA VAL A 288 59.04 -52.81 -33.92
C VAL A 288 58.42 -53.60 -35.08
N ARG A 289 57.29 -53.13 -35.61
CA ARG A 289 56.64 -53.77 -36.76
C ARG A 289 57.51 -53.72 -38.02
N LEU A 290 58.19 -52.60 -38.28
CA LEU A 290 59.16 -52.50 -39.37
C LEU A 290 60.34 -53.47 -39.18
N CYS A 291 60.88 -53.57 -37.96
CA CYS A 291 61.93 -54.52 -37.66
C CYS A 291 61.48 -55.99 -37.88
N ALA A 292 60.22 -56.31 -37.58
CA ALA A 292 59.66 -57.63 -37.89
C ALA A 292 59.58 -57.91 -39.40
N ASP A 293 59.23 -56.90 -40.21
CA ASP A 293 59.23 -56.99 -41.68
C ASP A 293 60.67 -57.20 -42.21
N ASP A 294 61.67 -56.51 -41.63
CA ASP A 294 63.10 -56.70 -41.95
C ASP A 294 63.59 -58.13 -41.61
N ILE A 295 63.22 -58.67 -40.44
CA ILE A 295 63.56 -60.05 -40.03
C ILE A 295 63.00 -61.07 -41.03
N ASN A 296 61.77 -60.86 -41.51
CA ASN A 296 61.17 -61.73 -42.53
C ASN A 296 61.95 -61.68 -43.84
N SER A 297 62.43 -60.51 -44.25
CA SER A 297 63.26 -60.35 -45.44
C SER A 297 64.62 -61.05 -45.29
N ILE A 298 65.28 -60.92 -44.12
CA ILE A 298 66.53 -61.63 -43.81
C ILE A 298 66.33 -63.15 -43.89
N ARG A 299 65.22 -63.67 -43.35
CA ARG A 299 64.90 -65.10 -43.41
C ARG A 299 64.79 -65.61 -44.84
N THR A 300 64.12 -64.87 -45.73
CA THR A 300 64.06 -65.20 -47.15
C THR A 300 65.45 -65.25 -47.78
N THR A 301 66.29 -64.26 -47.51
CA THR A 301 67.69 -64.23 -47.99
C THR A 301 68.50 -65.42 -47.46
N SER A 302 68.30 -65.82 -46.21
CA SER A 302 68.98 -66.98 -45.62
C SER A 302 68.62 -68.30 -46.30
N VAL A 303 67.36 -68.47 -46.75
CA VAL A 303 66.95 -69.65 -47.53
C VAL A 303 67.67 -69.66 -48.87
N ASN A 304 67.71 -68.52 -49.59
CA ASN A 304 68.41 -68.41 -50.87
C ASN A 304 69.93 -68.69 -50.75
N ILE A 305 70.56 -68.38 -49.61
CA ILE A 305 71.97 -68.71 -49.35
C ILE A 305 72.20 -70.23 -49.29
N ASN A 306 71.24 -71.01 -48.81
CA ASN A 306 71.39 -72.47 -48.78
C ASN A 306 71.48 -73.04 -50.21
N ASP A 307 70.69 -72.54 -51.16
CA ASP A 307 70.79 -72.93 -52.57
C ASP A 307 72.18 -72.62 -53.15
N VAL A 308 72.78 -71.48 -52.79
CA VAL A 308 74.15 -71.12 -53.19
C VAL A 308 75.19 -72.04 -52.56
N ILE A 309 75.01 -72.43 -51.30
CA ILE A 309 75.87 -73.40 -50.60
C ILE A 309 75.78 -74.78 -51.26
N ASP A 310 74.60 -75.20 -51.71
CA ASP A 310 74.41 -76.45 -52.44
C ASP A 310 75.17 -76.43 -53.78
N VAL A 311 75.13 -75.32 -54.52
CA VAL A 311 75.94 -75.13 -55.73
C VAL A 311 77.44 -75.16 -55.41
N ALA A 312 77.87 -74.48 -54.35
CA ALA A 312 79.28 -74.47 -53.93
C ALA A 312 79.77 -75.84 -53.45
N SER A 313 78.92 -76.65 -52.82
CA SER A 313 79.26 -77.99 -52.33
C SER A 313 79.46 -79.00 -53.48
N ASN A 314 78.84 -78.76 -54.64
CA ASN A 314 79.08 -79.53 -55.86
C ASN A 314 80.41 -79.18 -56.56
N LYS A 315 81.27 -78.34 -55.97
CA LYS A 315 82.56 -77.91 -56.55
C LYS A 315 83.42 -79.07 -57.04
N THR A 316 83.52 -80.16 -56.29
CA THR A 316 84.33 -81.33 -56.69
C THR A 316 83.77 -82.02 -57.93
N ASN A 317 82.45 -82.11 -58.06
CA ASN A 317 81.80 -82.67 -59.25
C ASN A 317 82.01 -81.76 -60.47
N ILE A 318 81.82 -80.44 -60.29
CA ILE A 318 82.08 -79.43 -61.33
C ILE A 318 83.54 -79.48 -61.78
N ASP A 319 84.49 -79.55 -60.84
CA ASP A 319 85.93 -79.66 -61.13
C ASP A 319 86.28 -80.98 -61.81
N THR A 320 85.62 -82.08 -61.42
CA THR A 320 85.80 -83.39 -62.05
C THR A 320 85.35 -83.34 -63.51
N VAL A 321 84.14 -82.83 -63.80
CA VAL A 321 83.64 -82.66 -65.18
C VAL A 321 84.57 -81.76 -65.99
N ALA A 322 85.08 -80.67 -65.40
CA ALA A 322 86.08 -79.82 -66.04
C ALA A 322 87.40 -80.57 -66.34
N GLY A 323 87.86 -81.45 -65.44
CA GLY A 323 89.11 -82.20 -65.55
C GLY A 323 89.11 -83.36 -66.57
N ILE A 324 87.96 -83.96 -66.89
CA ILE A 324 87.86 -85.05 -67.90
C ILE A 324 87.57 -84.54 -69.33
N SER A 325 87.50 -83.20 -69.53
CA SER A 325 87.22 -82.56 -70.83
C SER A 325 88.18 -82.98 -71.95
N SER A 326 89.47 -83.13 -71.63
CA SER A 326 90.48 -83.63 -72.59
C SER A 326 90.20 -85.08 -73.01
N ASN A 327 89.85 -85.95 -72.06
CA ASN A 327 89.54 -87.38 -72.33
C ASN A 327 88.27 -87.55 -73.17
N VAL A 328 87.22 -86.76 -72.91
CA VAL A 328 85.98 -86.75 -73.74
C VAL A 328 86.31 -86.39 -75.18
N THR A 329 87.24 -85.46 -75.38
CA THR A 329 87.71 -85.07 -76.72
C THR A 329 88.55 -86.19 -77.38
N THR A 330 89.35 -86.94 -76.61
CA THR A 330 90.12 -88.10 -77.12
C THR A 330 89.24 -89.28 -77.54
N VAL A 331 88.18 -89.59 -76.79
CA VAL A 331 87.21 -90.65 -77.14
C VAL A 331 86.47 -90.33 -78.45
N ALA A 332 86.20 -89.06 -78.74
CA ALA A 332 85.63 -88.64 -80.02
C ALA A 332 86.59 -88.92 -81.21
N GLY A 333 87.92 -88.83 -81.00
CA GLY A 333 88.92 -89.16 -82.03
C GLY A 333 88.99 -90.65 -82.35
N ILE A 334 88.96 -91.52 -81.33
CA ILE A 334 89.02 -92.98 -81.51
C ILE A 334 87.75 -93.53 -82.20
N SER A 335 86.60 -92.87 -82.07
CA SER A 335 85.34 -93.24 -82.75
C SER A 335 85.42 -93.14 -84.29
N ALA A 336 86.34 -92.34 -84.84
CA ALA A 336 86.53 -92.24 -86.29
C ALA A 336 87.28 -93.47 -86.84
N ASP A 337 88.27 -93.99 -86.11
CA ASP A 337 89.07 -95.15 -86.51
C ASP A 337 88.28 -96.48 -86.48
N VAL A 338 87.30 -96.59 -85.58
CA VAL A 338 86.44 -97.79 -85.45
C VAL A 338 85.48 -97.95 -86.64
N SER A 339 85.08 -96.85 -87.29
CA SER A 339 84.18 -96.91 -88.46
C SER A 339 84.87 -97.45 -89.73
N THR A 340 86.19 -97.35 -89.82
CA THR A 340 86.99 -97.85 -90.96
C THR A 340 87.25 -99.36 -90.89
N VAL A 341 87.37 -99.93 -89.68
CA VAL A 341 87.50 -101.39 -89.48
C VAL A 341 86.23 -102.13 -89.90
N ALA A 342 85.05 -101.50 -89.76
CA ALA A 342 83.77 -102.09 -90.18
C ALA A 342 83.68 -102.30 -91.71
N THR A 343 84.29 -101.45 -92.54
CA THR A 343 84.30 -101.61 -94.00
C THR A 343 85.22 -102.74 -94.48
N ILE A 344 86.32 -103.02 -93.78
CA ILE A 344 87.23 -104.14 -94.11
C ILE A 344 86.54 -105.51 -93.88
N SER A 345 85.61 -105.60 -92.93
CA SER A 345 84.88 -106.84 -92.62
C SER A 345 83.89 -107.27 -93.71
N ALA A 346 83.41 -106.35 -94.55
CA ALA A 346 82.48 -106.65 -95.62
C ALA A 346 83.18 -107.34 -96.80
N ASP A 347 84.38 -106.89 -97.16
CA ASP A 347 85.13 -107.42 -98.30
C ASP A 347 85.64 -108.86 -98.09
N VAL A 348 85.95 -109.23 -96.84
CA VAL A 348 86.38 -110.60 -96.48
C VAL A 348 85.26 -111.64 -96.66
N SER A 349 83.99 -111.25 -96.49
CA SER A 349 82.85 -112.15 -96.72
C SER A 349 82.59 -112.42 -98.20
N THR A 350 82.93 -111.49 -99.10
CA THR A 350 82.73 -111.64 -100.55
C THR A 350 83.72 -112.63 -101.17
N VAL A 351 84.95 -112.70 -100.66
CA VAL A 351 85.96 -113.69 -101.08
C VAL A 351 85.54 -115.12 -100.72
N ALA A 352 84.81 -115.31 -99.61
CA ALA A 352 84.34 -116.63 -99.18
C ALA A 352 83.18 -117.20 -100.02
N ALA A 353 82.38 -116.35 -100.69
CA ALA A 353 81.22 -116.80 -101.47
C ALA A 353 81.56 -117.23 -102.91
N GLY A 354 82.62 -116.67 -103.52
CA GLY A 354 83.00 -116.97 -104.91
C GLY A 354 83.69 -118.33 -105.12
N MET A 355 84.08 -119.05 -104.06
CA MET A 355 84.77 -120.34 -104.18
C MET A 355 83.86 -121.51 -104.64
N ASN A 356 82.54 -121.33 -104.72
CA ASN A 356 81.63 -122.38 -105.18
C ASN A 356 81.63 -122.59 -106.71
N ASP A 357 81.96 -121.58 -107.51
CA ASP A 357 82.00 -121.71 -108.98
C ASP A 357 83.17 -122.60 -109.46
N VAL A 358 84.26 -122.67 -108.68
CA VAL A 358 85.42 -123.53 -108.95
C VAL A 358 85.13 -125.01 -108.66
N VAL A 359 84.16 -125.30 -107.79
CA VAL A 359 83.77 -126.68 -107.44
C VAL A 359 82.82 -127.29 -108.49
N TYR A 360 82.04 -126.50 -109.21
CA TYR A 360 81.14 -127.01 -110.26
C TYR A 360 81.86 -127.33 -111.59
N CYS A 361 82.96 -126.66 -111.90
CA CYS A 361 83.70 -126.94 -113.14
C CYS A 361 84.51 -128.24 -113.10
N SER A 362 84.94 -128.70 -111.91
CA SER A 362 85.66 -129.97 -111.76
C SER A 362 84.76 -131.20 -111.97
N ALA A 363 83.44 -131.08 -111.73
CA ALA A 363 82.47 -132.13 -112.02
C ALA A 363 82.18 -132.27 -113.54
N ASN A 364 82.17 -131.17 -114.29
CA ASN A 364 81.95 -131.21 -115.75
C ASN A 364 83.14 -131.83 -116.50
N MET A 365 84.36 -131.72 -115.97
CA MET A 365 85.55 -132.37 -116.55
C MET A 365 85.50 -133.91 -116.43
N ALA A 366 84.80 -134.45 -115.43
CA ALA A 366 84.63 -135.90 -115.24
C ALA A 366 83.61 -136.52 -116.23
N ALA A 367 82.62 -135.75 -116.69
CA ALA A 367 81.61 -136.23 -117.64
C ALA A 367 82.13 -136.35 -119.09
N ILE A 368 83.11 -135.53 -119.49
CA ILE A 368 83.70 -135.61 -120.84
C ILE A 368 84.68 -136.79 -120.94
N LEU A 369 85.33 -137.16 -119.84
CA LEU A 369 86.26 -138.28 -119.77
C LEU A 369 85.59 -139.67 -119.97
N ALA A 370 84.25 -139.74 -119.94
CA ALA A 370 83.45 -140.95 -120.12
C ALA A 370 82.81 -141.13 -121.52
N ALA A 371 82.99 -140.21 -122.47
CA ALA A 371 82.44 -140.40 -123.82
C ALA A 371 83.07 -141.52 -124.69
N PRO A 372 84.28 -142.06 -124.40
CA PRO A 372 84.74 -143.30 -125.02
C PRO A 372 83.76 -144.48 -124.82
N ASP A 373 83.01 -144.53 -123.70
CA ASP A 373 81.99 -145.58 -123.46
C ASP A 373 80.75 -145.41 -124.38
N LYS A 374 80.58 -144.24 -125.01
CA LYS A 374 79.55 -143.99 -126.04
C LYS A 374 80.03 -144.27 -127.47
N ALA A 375 81.32 -144.54 -127.64
CA ALA A 375 81.82 -145.15 -128.87
C ALA A 375 81.35 -146.61 -129.01
N ASP A 376 81.07 -147.30 -127.89
CA ASP A 376 80.81 -148.74 -127.89
C ASP A 376 79.32 -149.12 -128.10
N ASP A 377 78.36 -148.31 -127.64
CA ASP A 377 76.91 -148.57 -127.87
C ASP A 377 76.44 -148.23 -129.31
N ALA A 378 77.13 -147.34 -130.03
CA ALA A 378 76.76 -146.97 -131.41
C ALA A 378 77.31 -147.96 -132.46
N ALA A 379 78.50 -148.51 -132.19
CA ALA A 379 79.03 -149.67 -132.90
C ALA A 379 78.11 -150.89 -132.76
N ALA A 380 77.42 -151.06 -131.62
CA ALA A 380 76.46 -152.13 -131.37
C ALA A 380 75.09 -151.92 -132.05
N SER A 381 74.69 -150.67 -132.32
CA SER A 381 73.42 -150.40 -132.99
C SER A 381 73.50 -150.57 -134.51
N ALA A 382 74.42 -149.88 -135.17
CA ALA A 382 74.32 -149.68 -136.63
C ALA A 382 74.62 -150.91 -137.51
N ALA A 383 75.36 -151.88 -136.98
CA ALA A 383 75.53 -153.18 -137.60
C ALA A 383 74.20 -153.91 -137.87
N ALA A 384 73.09 -153.52 -137.20
CA ALA A 384 71.73 -153.94 -137.57
C ALA A 384 71.21 -153.28 -138.86
N ALA A 385 71.78 -152.15 -139.32
CA ALA A 385 71.42 -151.44 -140.55
C ALA A 385 72.22 -151.91 -141.78
N ALA A 386 73.45 -152.42 -141.60
CA ALA A 386 74.12 -153.19 -142.64
C ALA A 386 73.33 -154.46 -143.05
N GLN A 387 72.46 -154.96 -142.16
CA GLN A 387 71.67 -156.18 -142.37
C GLN A 387 70.29 -155.96 -143.04
N SER A 388 69.75 -154.72 -143.14
CA SER A 388 68.41 -154.46 -143.74
C SER A 388 68.36 -153.73 -145.11
N LEU A 389 69.46 -153.22 -145.74
CA LEU A 389 69.42 -152.74 -147.16
C LEU A 389 70.25 -153.59 -148.14
N ALA A 390 71.12 -154.48 -147.65
CA ALA A 390 71.51 -155.64 -148.44
C ALA A 390 70.28 -156.52 -148.81
N ASP A 391 69.23 -156.56 -147.94
CA ASP A 391 67.90 -157.15 -148.25
C ASP A 391 67.12 -156.37 -149.35
N ALA A 392 67.57 -155.16 -149.75
CA ALA A 392 67.03 -154.43 -150.90
C ALA A 392 67.89 -154.50 -152.18
N GLU A 393 69.13 -155.00 -152.13
CA GLU A 393 69.91 -155.32 -153.35
C GLU A 393 69.25 -156.45 -154.20
N ALA A 394 68.27 -157.23 -153.71
CA ALA A 394 67.77 -158.43 -154.40
C ALA A 394 66.46 -158.30 -155.22
N ILE A 395 65.56 -157.33 -154.92
CA ILE A 395 64.26 -157.20 -155.62
C ILE A 395 64.31 -156.28 -156.87
N ALA A 396 65.04 -155.16 -156.94
CA ALA A 396 65.02 -154.26 -158.12
C ALA A 396 65.98 -154.63 -159.28
N ARG A 397 66.84 -155.63 -159.09
CA ARG A 397 67.42 -156.34 -160.23
C ARG A 397 66.37 -157.15 -161.01
N PHE A 398 65.19 -157.48 -160.47
CA PHE A 398 64.15 -158.18 -161.25
C PHE A 398 63.58 -157.30 -162.38
N GLU A 399 63.60 -155.97 -162.24
CA GLU A 399 63.27 -155.08 -163.37
C GLU A 399 64.44 -154.84 -164.35
N GLU A 400 65.59 -155.50 -164.19
CA GLU A 400 66.73 -155.43 -165.12
C GLU A 400 66.38 -155.68 -166.61
N VAL A 401 65.32 -156.42 -166.97
CA VAL A 401 65.29 -157.05 -168.32
C VAL A 401 63.95 -156.98 -169.05
N PHE A 402 62.82 -157.12 -168.35
CA PHE A 402 61.49 -157.31 -168.92
C PHE A 402 60.52 -156.35 -168.24
N GLY A 403 59.64 -155.67 -168.98
CA GLY A 403 58.85 -154.54 -168.46
C GLY A 403 57.72 -154.84 -167.46
N GLY A 404 57.93 -155.58 -166.36
CA GLY A 404 56.95 -155.55 -165.25
C GLY A 404 57.06 -156.58 -164.11
N THR A 405 56.68 -156.12 -162.91
CA THR A 405 55.81 -156.71 -161.83
C THR A 405 56.15 -158.00 -161.01
N PHE A 406 56.22 -157.88 -159.64
CA PHE A 406 55.97 -158.82 -158.47
C PHE A 406 57.01 -159.90 -157.95
N GLY A 407 56.93 -160.40 -156.67
CA GLY A 407 57.53 -161.69 -156.16
C GLY A 407 57.90 -161.83 -154.64
N ASP A 408 58.10 -163.05 -154.08
CA ASP A 408 58.11 -163.49 -152.63
C ASP A 408 59.35 -164.35 -152.17
N ASP A 409 59.49 -164.59 -150.83
CA ASP A 409 59.95 -165.80 -150.07
C ASP A 409 61.33 -165.96 -149.32
N THR A 410 61.22 -166.59 -148.11
CA THR A 410 62.10 -167.41 -147.20
C THR A 410 63.32 -166.94 -146.35
N ASP A 411 63.23 -167.23 -145.01
CA ASP A 411 64.10 -167.93 -144.01
C ASP A 411 65.66 -167.92 -144.10
N ASN A 412 66.52 -168.03 -143.05
CA ASN A 412 66.53 -167.95 -141.57
C ASN A 412 68.00 -168.21 -141.08
N GLU A 413 68.33 -167.80 -139.83
CA GLU A 413 69.29 -168.35 -138.82
C GLU A 413 70.14 -167.27 -138.06
N ILE A 414 69.92 -167.00 -136.73
CA ILE A 414 70.50 -167.54 -135.45
C ILE A 414 71.69 -166.69 -134.84
N PHE A 415 71.50 -165.83 -133.80
CA PHE A 415 71.61 -165.95 -132.29
C PHE A 415 73.03 -166.15 -131.68
N GLY A 416 73.47 -165.54 -130.56
CA GLY A 416 72.88 -164.63 -129.55
C GLY A 416 73.75 -164.52 -128.27
N GLY A 417 73.31 -163.68 -127.30
CA GLY A 417 73.61 -163.76 -125.86
C GLY A 417 74.75 -162.90 -125.31
N ASN A 418 74.67 -162.29 -124.12
CA ASN A 418 73.57 -162.10 -123.19
C ASN A 418 73.96 -160.91 -122.27
N LEU A 419 72.93 -160.10 -121.99
CA LEU A 419 72.88 -158.67 -121.65
C LEU A 419 73.68 -158.17 -120.44
#